data_AF-A0A3C0AST0-F1
#
_entry.id   AF-A0A3C0AST0-F1
#
_cell.length_a   1.000
_cell.length_b   1.000
_cell.length_c   1.000
_cell.angle_alpha   90.00
_cell.angle_beta   90.00
_cell.angle_gamma   90.00
#
_symmetry.space_group_name_H-M   'P 1'
#
loop_
_entity.id
_entity.type
_entity.pdbx_description
1 polymer ?
#
loop_
_entity_poly.entity_id
_entity_poly.type
_entity_poly.pdbx_seq_one_letter_code
_entity_poly.pdbx_strand_id
1 'polypeptide(L)' 'AVLGNNEDPKTNRNFNVPQDQWREGIFSGTHGSYWDKEGNLYVQDWNVSGRLMKLVRVK' A
#
# COMPACT_ATOMS: atom_id res chain seq x y z
N ALA A 1 14.90 -2.62 6.18
CA ALA A 1 13.55 -2.05 6.22
C ALA A 1 12.75 -2.57 5.02
N VAL A 2 11.45 -2.80 5.16
CA VAL A 2 10.56 -3.21 4.07
C VAL A 2 9.60 -2.07 3.78
N LEU A 3 9.56 -1.61 2.53
CA LEU A 3 8.67 -0.54 2.09
C LEU A 3 7.22 -0.92 2.35
N GLY A 4 6.43 -0.03 2.95
CA GLY A 4 5.01 -0.30 3.13
C GLY A 4 4.66 -1.25 4.26
N ASN A 5 5.64 -1.69 5.07
CA ASN A 5 5.42 -2.68 6.11
C ASN A 5 4.35 -2.24 7.12
N ASN A 6 3.37 -3.11 7.35
CA ASN A 6 2.39 -2.91 8.40
C ASN A 6 2.70 -3.80 9.59
N GLU A 7 3.14 -3.21 10.69
CA GLU A 7 3.49 -3.95 11.91
C GLU A 7 2.27 -4.26 12.79
N ASP A 8 1.11 -3.66 12.50
CA ASP A 8 -0.11 -3.90 13.26
C ASP A 8 -0.79 -5.20 12.77
N PRO A 9 -0.83 -6.27 13.59
CA PRO A 9 -1.43 -7.54 13.19
C PRO A 9 -2.94 -7.45 12.96
N LYS A 10 -3.61 -6.40 13.42
CA LYS A 10 -5.05 -6.20 13.17
C LYS A 10 -5.35 -5.72 11.76
N THR A 11 -4.41 -4.98 11.15
CA THR A 11 -4.60 -4.35 9.85
C THR A 11 -3.66 -4.91 8.77
N ASN A 12 -2.68 -5.73 9.15
CA ASN A 12 -1.85 -6.52 8.23
C ASN A 12 -2.64 -7.75 7.71
N ARG A 13 -2.53 -8.03 6.40
CA ARG A 13 -3.24 -9.11 5.70
C ARG A 13 -4.75 -9.06 5.92
N ASN A 14 -5.32 -7.86 5.99
CA ASN A 14 -6.74 -7.65 6.28
C ASN A 14 -7.42 -6.83 5.18
N PHE A 15 -8.46 -7.40 4.56
CA PHE A 15 -9.25 -6.72 3.54
C PHE A 15 -10.29 -5.75 4.12
N ASN A 16 -10.64 -5.87 5.39
CA ASN A 16 -11.69 -5.08 6.04
C ASN A 16 -11.18 -3.78 6.67
N VAL A 17 -10.06 -3.22 6.21
CA VAL A 17 -9.53 -1.96 6.73
C VAL A 17 -10.30 -0.78 6.12
N PRO A 18 -11.13 -0.06 6.92
CA PRO A 18 -11.93 1.04 6.41
C PRO A 18 -11.04 2.22 6.00
N GLN A 19 -11.55 3.06 5.09
CA GLN A 19 -10.75 4.12 4.46
C GLN A 19 -10.23 5.18 5.44
N ASP A 20 -10.99 5.49 6.49
CA ASP A 20 -10.60 6.43 7.55
C ASP A 20 -9.44 5.92 8.42
N GLN A 21 -9.12 4.62 8.36
CA GLN A 21 -7.99 4.00 9.06
C GLN A 21 -6.75 3.85 8.17
N TRP A 22 -6.82 4.26 6.90
CA TRP A 22 -5.67 4.17 6.00
C TRP A 22 -4.55 5.09 6.44
N ARG A 23 -3.34 4.53 6.46
CA ARG A 23 -2.11 5.27 6.72
C ARG A 23 -1.31 5.36 5.43
N GLU A 24 -0.83 6.56 5.11
CA GLU A 24 0.03 6.76 3.95
C GLU A 24 1.34 5.98 4.11
N GLY A 25 1.77 5.31 3.03
CA GLY A 25 2.99 4.51 3.04
C GLY A 25 2.94 3.22 3.87
N ILE A 26 1.76 2.78 4.33
CA ILE A 26 1.54 1.48 5.01
C ILE A 26 0.47 0.70 4.26
N PHE A 27 0.69 -0.57 3.96
CA PHE A 27 -0.22 -1.40 3.18
C PHE A 27 -0.88 -2.52 4.00
N SER A 28 -2.13 -2.84 3.69
CA SER A 28 -2.90 -3.86 4.40
C SER A 28 -2.81 -5.23 3.73
N GLY A 29 -2.79 -5.29 2.40
CA GLY A 29 -2.78 -6.52 1.62
C GLY A 29 -2.40 -6.27 0.16
N THR A 30 -1.12 -6.02 -0.09
CA THR A 30 -0.62 -5.73 -1.46
C THR A 30 -0.81 -6.93 -2.40
N HIS A 31 -1.35 -6.70 -3.59
CA HIS A 31 -1.57 -7.73 -4.62
C HIS A 31 -0.76 -7.53 -5.90
N GLY A 32 -0.34 -6.30 -6.18
CA GLY A 32 0.38 -5.98 -7.40
C GLY A 32 1.23 -4.74 -7.24
N SER A 33 2.32 -4.71 -8.00
CA SER A 33 3.21 -3.56 -8.06
C SER A 33 3.71 -3.33 -9.48
N TYR A 34 3.91 -2.07 -9.86
CA TYR A 34 4.41 -1.71 -11.18
C TYR A 34 5.29 -0.46 -11.13
N TRP A 35 6.38 -0.45 -11.91
CA TRP A 35 7.25 0.71 -12.06
C TRP A 35 6.87 1.49 -13.32
N ASP A 36 6.62 2.80 -13.20
CA ASP A 36 6.49 3.65 -14.39
C ASP A 36 7.84 4.04 -14.99
N LYS A 37 7.80 4.68 -16.16
CA LYS A 37 8.99 5.13 -16.92
C LYS A 37 9.87 6.12 -16.14
N GLU A 38 9.32 6.79 -15.13
CA GLU A 38 10.05 7.77 -14.30
C GLU A 38 10.64 7.09 -13.04
N GLY A 39 10.37 5.80 -12.85
CA GLY A 39 10.83 5.02 -11.71
C GLY A 39 9.96 5.19 -10.46
N ASN A 40 8.72 5.68 -10.58
CA ASN A 40 7.77 5.69 -9.47
C ASN A 40 7.13 4.30 -9.30
N LEU A 41 6.83 3.92 -8.06
CA LEU A 41 6.19 2.63 -7.76
C LEU A 41 4.68 2.81 -7.58
N TYR A 42 3.90 2.01 -8.31
CA TYR A 42 2.48 1.84 -8.04
C TYR A 42 2.28 0.58 -7.22
N VAL A 43 1.46 0.65 -6.18
CA VAL A 43 1.08 -0.49 -5.35
C VAL A 43 -0.44 -0.60 -5.31
N GLN A 44 -0.94 -1.78 -5.71
CA GLN A 44 -2.33 -2.17 -5.54
C GLN A 44 -2.48 -2.81 -4.17
N ASP A 45 -3.27 -2.18 -3.32
CA ASP A 45 -3.52 -2.60 -1.95
C ASP A 45 -4.98 -3.01 -1.79
N TRP A 46 -5.18 -4.24 -1.31
CA TRP A 46 -6.50 -4.82 -1.15
C TRP A 46 -7.07 -4.46 0.21
N ASN A 47 -8.15 -3.69 0.15
CA ASN A 47 -9.05 -3.37 1.25
C ASN A 47 -10.49 -3.35 0.68
N VAL A 48 -11.48 -2.99 1.50
CA VAL A 48 -12.92 -3.04 1.13
C VAL A 48 -13.22 -2.29 -0.16
N SER A 49 -12.54 -1.16 -0.39
CA SER A 49 -12.77 -0.28 -1.54
C SER A 49 -11.78 -0.48 -2.68
N GLY A 50 -10.69 -1.20 -2.44
CA GLY A 50 -9.50 -1.19 -3.28
C GLY A 50 -8.72 0.13 -3.17
N ARG A 51 -7.40 0.07 -3.18
CA ARG A 51 -6.53 1.25 -3.12
C ARG A 51 -5.36 1.13 -4.09
N LEU A 52 -5.08 2.21 -4.81
CA LEU A 52 -3.88 2.36 -5.63
C LEU A 52 -3.04 3.51 -5.08
N MET A 53 -1.77 3.24 -4.75
CA MET A 53 -0.84 4.26 -4.25
C MET A 53 0.32 4.44 -5.22
N LYS A 54 0.64 5.69 -5.57
CA LYS A 54 1.85 6.07 -6.29
C LYS A 54 2.90 6.57 -5.31
N LEU A 55 4.03 5.88 -5.21
CA LEU A 55 5.20 6.30 -4.45
C LEU A 55 6.20 6.96 -5.38
N VAL A 56 6.51 8.21 -5.10
CA VAL A 56 7.44 9.00 -5.92
C VAL A 56 8.87 8.63 -5.59
N ARG A 57 9.69 8.39 -6.62
CA ARG A 57 11.11 8.12 -6.44
C ARG A 57 11.80 9.34 -5.82
N VAL A 58 12.46 9.14 -4.70
CA VAL A 58 13.35 10.16 -4.09
C VAL A 58 14.73 10.12 -4.75
N LYS A 59 15.39 11.28 -4.84
CA LYS A 59 16.76 11.40 -5.35
C LYS A 59 17.80 11.01 -4.32
#